data_AF-A0A2R4WDY9-F1
#
_entry.id   AF-A0A2R4WDY9-F1
#
_cell.length_a   1.000
_cell.length_b   1.000
_cell.length_c   1.000
_cell.angle_alpha   90.00
_cell.angle_beta   90.00
_cell.angle_gamma   90.00
#
_symmetry.space_group_name_H-M   'P 1'
#
loop_
_entity.id
_entity.type
_entity.pdbx_description
1 polymer ?
#
loop_
_entity_poly.entity_id
_entity_poly.type
_entity_poly.pdbx_seq_one_letter_code
_entity_poly.pdbx_strand_id
1 'polypeptide(L)'
;METTTPPQSALEPVEGVRDADLIEIVEKARGSVAYKATLAFVRASQAKRDAESEARDKLVVLKAEAAAERARLPRNARRRDMVREVIENEPAAPENIQHIHSVLALCGLPYREPKGVTNVSREYGRNTLAINAGRLINPTTGEMEMQGLPYGPKARLLLLHLCTEAVRQRSPKVEVAQSMSGFIRDMGFPVTGGERGTLKQFKEQLNRLAACSMQIGLWDGTRASTLNVPPFRQMDVWLPLHNHPDQGLLWSSTITFHREFYDNLIQHALPVDIRAARAFAGSARKLDLLFWVGYRLSRLERPLRLTWDNLYKQFGSENGSIRSFRQEFRKDVAHLTEVFPRLRLTLDDGGMQLLPSDPKDLLVPPKAALANKRARARA
;
A
#
# COMPACT_ATOMS: atom_id res chain seq x y z
N MET A 1 46.89 -43.85 57.51
CA MET A 1 45.97 -42.78 57.06
C MET A 1 46.00 -42.78 55.54
N GLU A 2 45.16 -43.60 54.92
CA GLU A 2 44.89 -43.51 53.48
C GLU A 2 43.43 -43.10 53.32
N THR A 3 43.25 -41.85 52.91
CA THR A 3 41.95 -41.26 52.57
C THR A 3 41.49 -41.86 51.24
N THR A 4 40.56 -42.81 51.32
CA THR A 4 39.88 -43.37 50.15
C THR A 4 38.87 -42.35 49.64
N THR A 5 39.18 -41.74 48.50
CA THR A 5 38.24 -40.90 47.74
C THR A 5 37.15 -41.81 47.15
N PRO A 6 35.85 -41.48 47.30
CA PRO A 6 34.79 -42.28 46.70
C PRO A 6 34.79 -42.11 45.17
N PRO A 7 34.43 -43.16 44.41
CA PRO A 7 34.40 -43.08 42.95
C PRO A 7 33.29 -42.14 42.51
N GLN A 8 33.63 -41.14 41.68
CA GLN A 8 32.65 -40.40 40.90
C GLN A 8 31.90 -41.41 40.02
N SER A 9 30.63 -41.65 40.31
CA SER A 9 29.77 -42.46 39.46
C SER A 9 29.70 -41.78 38.09
N ALA A 10 30.38 -42.33 37.10
CA ALA A 10 30.19 -41.96 35.71
C ALA A 10 28.73 -42.28 35.37
N LEU A 11 27.90 -41.23 35.36
CA LEU A 11 26.48 -41.31 35.03
C LEU A 11 26.38 -41.86 33.61
N GLU A 12 25.76 -43.04 33.44
CA GLU A 12 25.49 -43.59 32.12
C GLU A 12 24.64 -42.59 31.31
N PRO A 13 25.05 -42.24 30.07
CA PRO A 13 24.33 -41.30 29.24
C PRO A 13 22.91 -41.83 28.96
N VAL A 14 21.90 -40.98 29.18
CA VAL A 14 20.51 -41.31 28.88
C VAL A 14 20.33 -41.33 27.36
N GLU A 15 20.35 -42.53 26.79
CA GLU A 15 20.28 -42.75 25.35
C GLU A 15 19.02 -42.10 24.74
N GLY A 16 19.23 -41.20 23.77
CA GLY A 16 18.17 -40.46 23.07
C GLY A 16 17.75 -39.13 23.70
N VAL A 17 18.45 -38.62 24.73
CA VAL A 17 18.20 -37.32 25.36
C VAL A 17 19.49 -36.50 25.37
N ARG A 18 19.47 -35.30 24.80
CA ARG A 18 20.66 -34.45 24.60
C ARG A 18 20.62 -33.17 25.44
N ASP A 19 19.43 -32.63 25.70
CA ASP A 19 19.28 -31.37 26.41
C ASP A 19 19.55 -31.57 27.91
N ALA A 20 20.36 -30.69 28.51
CA ALA A 20 20.84 -30.83 29.88
C ALA A 20 19.70 -30.79 30.93
N ASP A 21 18.66 -29.97 30.70
CA ASP A 21 17.48 -29.88 31.56
C ASP A 21 16.65 -31.18 31.55
N LEU A 22 16.54 -31.78 30.37
CA LEU A 22 15.84 -33.05 30.15
C LEU A 22 16.61 -34.23 30.79
N ILE A 23 17.94 -34.23 30.71
CA ILE A 23 18.79 -35.20 31.39
C ILE A 23 18.61 -35.10 32.91
N GLU A 24 18.59 -33.89 33.48
CA GLU A 24 18.39 -33.67 34.92
C GLU A 24 17.04 -34.22 35.42
N ILE A 25 15.98 -34.11 34.61
CA ILE A 25 14.64 -34.65 34.91
C ILE A 25 14.67 -36.20 34.97
N VAL A 26 15.38 -36.86 34.05
CA VAL A 26 15.51 -38.32 34.03
C VAL A 26 16.35 -38.79 35.22
N GLU A 27 17.44 -38.09 35.54
CA GLU A 27 18.32 -38.41 36.66
C GLU A 27 17.60 -38.29 38.02
N LYS A 28 16.78 -37.25 38.22
CA LYS A 28 15.96 -37.11 39.44
C LYS A 28 14.93 -38.23 39.62
N ALA A 29 14.49 -38.86 38.53
CA ALA A 29 13.54 -39.97 38.56
C ALA A 29 14.22 -41.35 38.66
N ARG A 30 15.56 -41.42 38.63
CA ARG A 30 16.34 -42.67 38.60
C ARG A 30 16.08 -43.50 39.87
N GLY A 31 15.70 -44.77 39.69
CA GLY A 31 15.33 -45.67 40.80
C GLY A 31 13.88 -45.55 41.30
N SER A 32 13.09 -44.58 40.80
CA SER A 32 11.66 -44.46 41.15
C SER A 32 10.76 -45.36 40.29
N VAL A 33 9.55 -45.65 40.78
CA VAL A 33 8.51 -46.37 40.03
C VAL A 33 8.11 -45.62 38.75
N ALA A 34 8.27 -44.29 38.74
CA ALA A 34 7.94 -43.43 37.61
C ALA A 34 9.03 -43.34 36.53
N TYR A 35 10.22 -43.91 36.75
CA TYR A 35 11.39 -43.74 35.87
C TYR A 35 11.10 -44.02 34.38
N LYS A 36 10.40 -45.12 34.08
CA LYS A 36 10.07 -45.50 32.69
C LYS A 36 9.14 -44.48 32.02
N ALA A 37 8.18 -43.94 32.76
CA ALA A 37 7.25 -42.93 32.24
C ALA A 37 7.97 -41.60 32.02
N THR A 38 8.83 -41.18 32.96
CA THR A 38 9.66 -39.98 32.83
C THR A 38 10.60 -40.07 31.64
N LEU A 39 11.27 -41.22 31.45
CA LEU A 39 12.17 -41.45 30.32
C LEU A 39 11.42 -41.36 28.97
N ALA A 40 10.23 -41.94 28.87
CA ALA A 40 9.40 -41.85 27.66
C ALA A 40 8.95 -40.40 27.37
N PHE A 41 8.51 -39.67 28.41
CA PHE A 41 8.13 -38.25 28.30
C PHE A 41 9.31 -37.37 27.85
N VAL A 42 10.48 -37.58 28.44
CA VAL A 42 11.67 -36.80 28.14
C VAL A 42 12.17 -37.09 26.73
N ARG A 43 12.19 -38.34 26.28
CA ARG A 43 12.52 -38.69 24.89
C ARG A 43 11.55 -38.06 23.88
N ALA A 44 10.24 -38.08 24.19
CA ALA A 44 9.25 -37.41 23.35
C ALA A 44 9.46 -35.87 23.32
N SER A 45 9.84 -35.28 24.45
CA SER A 45 10.14 -33.85 24.57
C SER A 45 11.40 -33.47 23.79
N GLN A 46 12.46 -34.27 23.86
CA GLN A 46 13.67 -34.09 23.06
C GLN A 46 13.36 -34.22 21.56
N ALA A 47 12.65 -35.27 21.14
CA ALA A 47 12.28 -35.47 19.75
C ALA A 47 11.45 -34.31 19.19
N LYS A 48 10.55 -33.74 20.01
CA LYS A 48 9.79 -32.54 19.65
C LYS A 48 10.69 -31.32 19.47
N ARG A 49 11.60 -31.05 20.41
CA ARG A 49 12.55 -29.92 20.32
C ARG A 49 13.50 -30.06 19.14
N ASP A 50 13.97 -31.28 18.87
CA ASP A 50 14.83 -31.60 17.73
C ASP A 50 14.10 -31.34 16.41
N ALA A 51 12.85 -31.79 16.29
CA ALA A 51 12.02 -31.52 15.12
C ALA A 51 11.72 -30.02 14.94
N GLU A 52 11.46 -29.29 16.03
CA GLU A 52 11.29 -27.83 16.00
C GLU A 52 12.57 -27.10 15.57
N SER A 53 13.74 -27.53 16.06
CA SER A 53 15.03 -26.99 15.66
C SER A 53 15.32 -27.27 14.19
N GLU A 54 15.12 -28.52 13.74
CA GLU A 54 15.32 -28.89 12.33
C GLU A 54 14.37 -28.12 11.41
N ALA A 55 13.11 -27.92 11.81
CA ALA A 55 12.16 -27.10 11.07
C ALA A 55 12.60 -25.62 11.01
N ARG A 56 13.13 -25.08 12.12
CA ARG A 56 13.67 -23.71 12.16
C ARG A 56 14.88 -23.57 11.23
N ASP A 57 15.79 -24.51 11.26
CA ASP A 57 17.02 -24.46 10.46
C ASP A 57 16.69 -24.60 8.96
N LYS A 58 15.75 -25.50 8.59
CA LYS A 58 15.19 -25.58 7.24
C LYS A 58 14.56 -24.25 6.80
N LEU A 59 13.79 -23.60 7.68
CA LEU A 59 13.18 -22.31 7.37
C LEU A 59 14.23 -21.20 7.15
N VAL A 60 15.32 -21.21 7.90
CA VAL A 60 16.44 -20.26 7.72
C VAL A 60 17.10 -20.45 6.36
N VAL A 61 17.37 -21.70 5.95
CA VAL A 61 17.93 -22.01 4.62
C VAL A 61 16.99 -21.55 3.51
N LEU A 62 15.70 -21.92 3.58
CA LEU A 62 14.70 -21.52 2.58
C LEU A 62 14.57 -20.00 2.47
N LYS A 63 14.61 -19.26 3.59
CA LYS A 63 14.59 -17.79 3.58
C LYS A 63 15.85 -17.20 2.97
N ALA A 64 17.02 -17.79 3.21
CA ALA A 64 18.29 -17.34 2.63
C ALA A 64 18.31 -17.56 1.12
N GLU A 65 17.85 -18.72 0.64
CA GLU A 65 17.70 -19.02 -0.79
C GLU A 65 16.72 -18.07 -1.47
N ALA A 66 15.54 -17.84 -0.87
CA ALA A 66 14.56 -16.89 -1.38
C ALA A 66 15.12 -15.45 -1.44
N ALA A 67 15.90 -15.03 -0.43
CA ALA A 67 16.56 -13.73 -0.43
C ALA A 67 17.63 -13.61 -1.53
N ALA A 68 18.38 -14.68 -1.80
CA ALA A 68 19.39 -14.73 -2.86
C ALA A 68 18.76 -14.67 -4.25
N GLU A 69 17.70 -15.44 -4.50
CA GLU A 69 16.94 -15.36 -5.77
C GLU A 69 16.34 -13.98 -5.97
N ARG A 70 15.76 -13.41 -4.91
CA ARG A 70 15.24 -12.04 -4.94
C ARG A 70 16.34 -11.04 -5.28
N ALA A 71 17.54 -11.16 -4.72
CA ALA A 71 18.65 -10.23 -5.01
C ALA A 71 19.00 -10.13 -6.50
N ARG A 72 18.80 -11.22 -7.27
CA ARG A 72 19.03 -11.27 -8.73
C ARG A 72 17.98 -10.54 -9.55
N LEU A 73 16.80 -10.26 -8.98
CA LEU A 73 15.71 -9.61 -9.69
C LEU A 73 16.01 -8.10 -9.93
N PRO A 74 15.47 -7.51 -11.02
CA PRO A 74 15.48 -6.07 -11.22
C PRO A 74 14.83 -5.33 -10.04
N ARG A 75 15.29 -4.11 -9.74
CA ARG A 75 14.83 -3.32 -8.57
C ARG A 75 13.30 -3.28 -8.39
N ASN A 76 12.56 -3.06 -9.48
CA ASN A 76 11.09 -2.99 -9.42
C ASN A 76 10.43 -4.36 -9.21
N ALA A 77 11.02 -5.44 -9.74
CA ALA A 77 10.54 -6.80 -9.51
C ALA A 77 10.81 -7.23 -8.07
N ARG A 78 12.01 -6.94 -7.54
CA ARG A 78 12.33 -7.11 -6.11
C ARG A 78 11.31 -6.45 -5.20
N ARG A 79 10.99 -5.17 -5.47
CA ARG A 79 10.02 -4.43 -4.67
C ARG A 79 8.64 -5.10 -4.68
N ARG A 80 8.17 -5.57 -5.84
CA ARG A 80 6.87 -6.24 -5.94
C ARG A 80 6.87 -7.58 -5.23
N ASP A 81 7.93 -8.37 -5.38
CA ASP A 81 8.06 -9.68 -4.74
C ASP A 81 8.13 -9.57 -3.21
N MET A 82 8.88 -8.58 -2.67
CA MET A 82 8.86 -8.28 -1.22
C MET A 82 7.45 -7.90 -0.74
N VAL A 83 6.74 -7.07 -1.50
CA VAL A 83 5.37 -6.66 -1.13
C VAL A 83 4.38 -7.81 -1.26
N ARG A 84 4.54 -8.69 -2.26
CA ARG A 84 3.77 -9.93 -2.40
C ARG A 84 3.93 -10.81 -1.16
N GLU A 85 5.17 -11.09 -0.75
CA GLU A 85 5.44 -11.92 0.43
C GLU A 85 4.78 -11.33 1.69
N VAL A 86 4.87 -10.01 1.86
CA VAL A 86 4.21 -9.33 2.99
C VAL A 86 2.68 -9.44 2.88
N ILE A 87 2.08 -9.23 1.71
CA ILE A 87 0.61 -9.30 1.53
C ILE A 87 0.08 -10.73 1.71
N GLU A 88 0.81 -11.75 1.27
CA GLU A 88 0.41 -13.16 1.42
C GLU A 88 0.45 -13.62 2.88
N ASN A 89 1.42 -13.14 3.66
CA ASN A 89 1.62 -13.55 5.05
C ASN A 89 0.90 -12.64 6.06
N GLU A 90 0.72 -11.36 5.73
CA GLU A 90 0.14 -10.36 6.61
C GLU A 90 -1.12 -9.73 5.98
N PRO A 91 -2.32 -10.01 6.52
CA PRO A 91 -3.54 -9.39 6.03
C PRO A 91 -3.49 -7.87 6.21
N ALA A 92 -4.22 -7.15 5.35
CA ALA A 92 -4.32 -5.70 5.48
C ALA A 92 -4.94 -5.33 6.85
N ALA A 93 -4.20 -4.53 7.61
CA ALA A 93 -4.60 -3.99 8.91
C ALA A 93 -4.88 -2.48 8.78
N PRO A 94 -5.66 -1.86 9.69
CA PRO A 94 -6.07 -0.45 9.59
C PRO A 94 -4.91 0.55 9.36
N GLU A 95 -3.73 0.28 9.91
CA GLU A 95 -2.50 1.04 9.73
C GLU A 95 -2.00 1.05 8.28
N ASN A 96 -2.21 -0.04 7.56
CA ASN A 96 -1.82 -0.26 6.17
C ASN A 96 -2.93 0.12 5.16
N ILE A 97 -4.11 0.49 5.66
CA ILE A 97 -5.23 0.91 4.83
C ILE A 97 -5.21 2.44 4.71
N GLN A 98 -5.09 2.89 3.47
CA GLN A 98 -5.27 4.28 3.06
C GLN A 98 -6.59 4.44 2.30
N HIS A 99 -7.06 5.67 2.16
CA HIS A 99 -8.33 5.99 1.51
C HIS A 99 -8.12 7.03 0.42
N ILE A 100 -8.75 6.82 -0.73
CA ILE A 100 -8.84 7.79 -1.82
C ILE A 100 -10.30 8.02 -2.20
N HIS A 101 -10.62 9.18 -2.73
CA HIS A 101 -11.95 9.42 -3.29
C HIS A 101 -12.21 8.46 -4.46
N SER A 102 -13.30 7.68 -4.43
CA SER A 102 -13.56 6.66 -5.47
C SER A 102 -13.69 7.23 -6.89
N VAL A 103 -14.09 8.49 -7.07
CA VAL A 103 -14.06 9.16 -8.38
C VAL A 103 -12.66 9.12 -9.02
N LEU A 104 -11.58 9.20 -8.24
CA LEU A 104 -10.20 9.16 -8.73
C LEU A 104 -9.76 7.74 -9.13
N ALA A 105 -10.46 6.72 -8.66
CA ALA A 105 -10.28 5.34 -9.12
C ALA A 105 -10.94 5.07 -10.48
N LEU A 106 -11.96 5.87 -10.83
CA LEU A 106 -12.72 5.74 -12.07
C LEU A 106 -12.21 6.71 -13.14
N CYS A 107 -12.04 7.97 -12.76
CA CYS A 107 -11.57 9.08 -13.57
C CYS A 107 -10.24 9.56 -13.01
N GLY A 108 -9.14 8.88 -13.38
CA GLY A 108 -7.81 9.21 -12.89
C GLY A 108 -7.25 10.53 -13.45
N LEU A 109 -6.24 11.08 -12.76
CA LEU A 109 -5.49 12.25 -13.24
C LEU A 109 -4.75 11.91 -14.57
N PRO A 110 -4.21 12.89 -15.30
CA PRO A 110 -3.24 12.61 -16.37
C PRO A 110 -2.04 11.77 -15.88
N TYR A 111 -1.44 10.90 -16.71
CA TYR A 111 -0.27 10.11 -16.30
C TYR A 111 1.05 10.89 -16.47
N ARG A 112 1.08 11.83 -17.42
CA ARG A 112 2.16 12.77 -17.72
C ARG A 112 1.63 14.19 -17.71
N GLU A 113 2.57 15.13 -17.71
CA GLU A 113 2.27 16.55 -17.75
C GLU A 113 1.53 16.92 -19.04
N PRO A 114 0.30 17.46 -18.95
CA PRO A 114 -0.40 18.05 -20.08
C PRO A 114 0.17 19.45 -20.37
N LYS A 115 1.22 19.54 -21.18
CA LYS A 115 1.87 20.82 -21.48
C LYS A 115 0.93 21.77 -22.23
N GLY A 116 0.82 23.01 -21.74
CA GLY A 116 -0.02 24.05 -22.36
C GLY A 116 -1.52 23.85 -22.19
N VAL A 117 -1.95 22.85 -21.42
CA VAL A 117 -3.36 22.52 -21.19
C VAL A 117 -3.76 22.94 -19.77
N THR A 118 -4.82 23.74 -19.67
CA THR A 118 -5.33 24.26 -18.39
C THR A 118 -6.59 23.56 -17.91
N ASN A 119 -7.23 22.74 -18.74
CA ASN A 119 -8.34 21.88 -18.32
C ASN A 119 -8.20 20.47 -18.88
N VAL A 120 -8.61 19.47 -18.12
CA VAL A 120 -8.75 18.10 -18.59
C VAL A 120 -10.04 17.51 -18.05
N SER A 121 -10.74 16.72 -18.86
CA SER A 121 -11.89 15.93 -18.43
C SER A 121 -11.66 14.44 -18.70
N ARG A 122 -12.18 13.61 -17.80
CA ARG A 122 -12.21 12.15 -17.91
C ARG A 122 -13.59 11.66 -17.55
N GLU A 123 -14.10 10.78 -18.41
CA GLU A 123 -15.41 10.16 -18.26
C GLU A 123 -15.26 8.66 -18.05
N TYR A 124 -16.06 8.13 -17.13
CA TYR A 124 -16.15 6.71 -16.88
C TYR A 124 -17.61 6.30 -16.62
N GLY A 125 -18.25 5.84 -17.70
CA GLY A 125 -19.67 5.50 -17.70
C GLY A 125 -20.51 6.71 -17.34
N ARG A 126 -20.92 6.78 -16.08
CA ARG A 126 -21.82 7.79 -15.50
C ARG A 126 -21.13 8.81 -14.60
N ASN A 127 -19.80 8.73 -14.53
CA ASN A 127 -18.97 9.59 -13.69
C ASN A 127 -18.10 10.44 -14.59
N THR A 128 -17.97 11.71 -14.25
CA THR A 128 -17.07 12.65 -14.93
C THR A 128 -16.21 13.34 -13.90
N LEU A 129 -14.92 13.48 -14.19
CA LEU A 129 -14.02 14.35 -13.44
C LEU A 129 -13.41 15.34 -14.41
N ALA A 130 -13.73 16.61 -14.25
CA ALA A 130 -13.00 17.69 -14.89
C ALA A 130 -12.07 18.36 -13.87
N ILE A 131 -10.88 18.73 -14.32
CA ILE A 131 -9.85 19.37 -13.51
C ILE A 131 -9.41 20.61 -14.24
N ASN A 132 -9.50 21.75 -13.58
CA ASN A 132 -8.98 23.01 -14.09
C ASN A 132 -7.75 23.40 -13.29
N ALA A 133 -6.70 23.78 -14.01
CA ALA A 133 -5.51 24.39 -13.44
C ALA A 133 -5.87 25.74 -12.80
N GLY A 134 -5.08 26.18 -11.84
CA GLY A 134 -5.32 27.44 -11.15
C GLY A 134 -4.04 28.16 -10.81
N ARG A 135 -4.17 29.25 -10.05
CA ARG A 135 -3.06 30.14 -9.72
C ARG A 135 -2.75 30.08 -8.23
N LEU A 136 -1.48 30.28 -7.89
CA LEU A 136 -1.03 30.52 -6.52
C LEU A 136 -0.26 31.83 -6.48
N ILE A 137 -0.36 32.56 -5.37
CA ILE A 137 0.51 33.70 -5.11
C ILE A 137 1.93 33.20 -4.84
N ASN A 138 2.92 33.69 -5.56
CA ASN A 138 4.32 33.43 -5.24
C ASN A 138 4.74 34.36 -4.10
N PRO A 139 5.24 33.83 -2.97
CA PRO A 139 5.57 34.65 -1.79
C PRO A 139 6.80 35.55 -2.00
N THR A 140 7.66 35.23 -2.96
CA THR A 140 8.87 36.00 -3.27
C THR A 140 8.56 37.17 -4.20
N THR A 141 7.68 36.97 -5.18
CA THR A 141 7.35 37.98 -6.19
C THR A 141 6.04 38.72 -5.88
N GLY A 142 5.16 38.14 -5.06
CA GLY A 142 3.80 38.63 -4.82
C GLY A 142 2.82 38.40 -5.98
N GLU A 143 3.27 37.78 -7.07
CA GLU A 143 2.47 37.62 -8.29
C GLU A 143 1.65 36.34 -8.31
N MET A 144 0.51 36.38 -9.00
CA MET A 144 -0.37 35.22 -9.20
C MET A 144 0.13 34.32 -10.34
N GLU A 145 0.91 33.30 -9.99
CA GLU A 145 1.51 32.35 -10.93
C GLU A 145 0.56 31.20 -11.27
N MET A 146 0.37 30.97 -12.58
CA MET A 146 -0.37 29.80 -13.07
C MET A 146 0.40 28.52 -12.76
N GLN A 147 -0.25 27.61 -12.05
CA GLN A 147 0.22 26.24 -11.87
C GLN A 147 -0.34 25.36 -12.97
N GLY A 148 0.38 24.32 -13.38
CA GLY A 148 -0.16 23.34 -14.34
C GLY A 148 -1.12 22.34 -13.68
N LEU A 149 -1.73 21.47 -14.48
CA LEU A 149 -2.60 20.41 -13.97
C LEU A 149 -1.82 19.38 -13.14
N PRO A 150 -2.38 18.83 -12.05
CA PRO A 150 -1.76 17.73 -11.31
C PRO A 150 -1.74 16.45 -12.15
N TYR A 151 -0.62 15.72 -12.10
CA TYR A 151 -0.42 14.53 -12.94
C TYR A 151 0.49 13.49 -12.28
N GLY A 152 0.52 12.33 -12.92
CA GLY A 152 1.49 11.28 -12.62
C GLY A 152 1.28 10.59 -11.28
N PRO A 153 2.23 9.75 -10.88
CA PRO A 153 2.06 8.92 -9.69
C PRO A 153 2.14 9.72 -8.39
N LYS A 154 2.92 10.81 -8.36
CA LYS A 154 3.13 11.62 -7.15
C LYS A 154 1.86 12.34 -6.71
N ALA A 155 1.12 12.96 -7.63
CA ALA A 155 -0.16 13.59 -7.32
C ALA A 155 -1.19 12.59 -6.76
N ARG A 156 -1.23 11.36 -7.30
CA ARG A 156 -2.10 10.29 -6.80
C ARG A 156 -1.76 9.85 -5.39
N LEU A 157 -0.47 9.70 -5.10
CA LEU A 157 0.02 9.33 -3.76
C LEU A 157 -0.26 10.44 -2.74
N LEU A 158 -0.11 11.71 -3.14
CA LEU A 158 -0.50 12.86 -2.34
C LEU A 158 -2.01 12.83 -2.02
N LEU A 159 -2.86 12.66 -3.03
CA LEU A 159 -4.31 12.56 -2.83
C LEU A 159 -4.69 11.37 -1.93
N LEU A 160 -4.08 10.20 -2.16
CA LEU A 160 -4.29 9.01 -1.31
C LEU A 160 -3.94 9.30 0.15
N HIS A 161 -2.79 9.93 0.40
CA HIS A 161 -2.37 10.23 1.77
C HIS A 161 -3.22 11.33 2.42
N LEU A 162 -3.48 12.43 1.73
CA LEU A 162 -4.30 13.54 2.25
C LEU A 162 -5.74 13.09 2.53
N CYS A 163 -6.35 12.34 1.62
CA CYS A 163 -7.68 11.77 1.83
C CYS A 163 -7.68 10.81 3.03
N THR A 164 -6.59 10.05 3.22
CA THR A 164 -6.44 9.18 4.39
C THR A 164 -6.43 9.98 5.69
N GLU A 165 -5.66 11.06 5.77
CA GLU A 165 -5.60 11.90 6.96
C GLU A 165 -6.97 12.52 7.28
N ALA A 166 -7.70 12.98 6.26
CA ALA A 166 -9.07 13.47 6.44
C ALA A 166 -10.02 12.41 7.01
N VAL A 167 -9.96 11.18 6.47
CA VAL A 167 -10.78 10.06 6.94
C VAL A 167 -10.38 9.61 8.35
N ARG A 168 -9.08 9.59 8.67
CA ARG A 168 -8.55 9.17 9.98
C ARG A 168 -8.89 10.17 11.07
N GLN A 169 -8.65 11.45 10.82
CA GLN A 169 -8.90 12.54 11.79
C GLN A 169 -10.38 12.93 11.83
N ARG A 170 -11.19 12.48 10.87
CA ARG A 170 -12.62 12.81 10.73
C ARG A 170 -12.88 14.32 10.75
N SER A 171 -11.99 15.05 10.08
CA SER A 171 -12.02 16.51 10.02
C SER A 171 -11.68 16.99 8.61
N PRO A 172 -12.37 18.02 8.09
CA PRO A 172 -11.95 18.71 6.88
C PRO A 172 -10.67 19.52 7.08
N LYS A 173 -10.31 19.84 8.33
CA LYS A 173 -9.05 20.48 8.70
C LYS A 173 -8.12 19.40 9.24
N VAL A 174 -7.14 19.00 8.44
CA VAL A 174 -6.24 17.87 8.75
C VAL A 174 -4.88 18.36 9.17
N GLU A 175 -4.36 17.79 10.25
CA GLU A 175 -2.97 17.98 10.65
C GLU A 175 -2.04 17.11 9.81
N VAL A 176 -0.92 17.67 9.38
CA VAL A 176 0.12 16.99 8.59
C VAL A 176 1.49 17.27 9.20
N ALA A 177 2.49 16.45 8.85
CA ALA A 177 3.86 16.59 9.35
C ALA A 177 4.39 18.01 9.23
N GLN A 178 5.16 18.48 10.21
CA GLN A 178 5.68 19.86 10.31
C GLN A 178 6.72 20.25 9.23
N SER A 179 6.99 19.38 8.25
CA SER A 179 7.85 19.68 7.12
C SER A 179 7.49 18.80 5.93
N MET A 180 7.78 19.28 4.71
CA MET A 180 7.64 18.47 3.49
C MET A 180 8.47 17.18 3.56
N SER A 181 9.66 17.22 4.15
CA SER A 181 10.48 16.03 4.36
C SER A 181 9.80 15.03 5.30
N GLY A 182 9.19 15.50 6.39
CA GLY A 182 8.37 14.67 7.27
C GLY A 182 7.18 14.05 6.53
N PHE A 183 6.46 14.88 5.78
CA PHE A 183 5.30 14.45 5.01
C PHE A 183 5.63 13.37 3.97
N ILE A 184 6.76 13.50 3.27
CA ILE A 184 7.26 12.49 2.33
C ILE A 184 7.64 11.18 3.06
N ARG A 185 8.23 11.28 4.26
CA ARG A 185 8.55 10.11 5.10
C ARG A 185 7.29 9.41 5.61
N ASP A 186 6.26 10.15 6.00
CA ASP A 186 4.98 9.57 6.46
C ASP A 186 4.28 8.80 5.34
N MET A 187 4.37 9.29 4.10
CA MET A 187 3.96 8.53 2.92
C MET A 187 4.81 7.28 2.65
N GLY A 188 5.97 7.15 3.31
CA GLY A 188 6.92 6.03 3.19
C GLY A 188 7.85 6.14 2.00
N PHE A 189 8.19 7.35 1.57
CA PHE A 189 9.15 7.59 0.50
C PHE A 189 10.46 8.16 1.04
N PRO A 190 11.61 7.83 0.41
CA PRO A 190 12.86 8.47 0.76
C PRO A 190 12.83 9.94 0.36
N VAL A 191 13.40 10.80 1.21
CA VAL A 191 13.58 12.23 0.94
C VAL A 191 14.91 12.41 0.24
N THR A 192 14.88 12.86 -1.00
CA THR A 192 16.08 13.11 -1.81
C THR A 192 15.99 14.49 -2.45
N GLY A 193 17.08 15.25 -2.35
CA GLY A 193 17.22 16.57 -2.96
C GLY A 193 17.66 16.52 -4.42
N GLY A 194 17.96 17.69 -4.99
CA GLY A 194 18.41 17.83 -6.38
C GLY A 194 17.28 17.85 -7.41
N GLU A 195 17.65 18.04 -8.68
CA GLU A 195 16.69 18.27 -9.77
C GLU A 195 15.76 17.08 -10.01
N ARG A 196 16.26 15.85 -9.83
CA ARG A 196 15.51 14.60 -9.98
C ARG A 196 15.07 14.00 -8.64
N GLY A 197 15.25 14.75 -7.55
CA GLY A 197 14.91 14.34 -6.19
C GLY A 197 13.41 14.23 -5.96
N THR A 198 13.02 13.37 -5.02
CA THR A 198 11.62 13.19 -4.61
C THR A 198 11.03 14.47 -4.03
N LEU A 199 11.83 15.30 -3.36
CA LEU A 199 11.37 16.52 -2.71
C LEU A 199 10.76 17.52 -3.71
N LYS A 200 11.50 17.81 -4.79
CA LYS A 200 11.07 18.74 -5.85
C LYS A 200 9.79 18.24 -6.53
N GLN A 201 9.74 16.95 -6.86
CA GLN A 201 8.60 16.33 -7.55
C GLN A 201 7.32 16.33 -6.70
N PHE A 202 7.42 16.04 -5.40
CA PHE A 202 6.27 16.10 -4.50
C PHE A 202 5.82 17.53 -4.26
N LYS A 203 6.75 18.48 -4.07
CA LYS A 203 6.43 19.91 -3.93
C LYS A 203 5.67 20.43 -5.14
N GLU A 204 6.16 20.12 -6.34
CA GLU A 204 5.52 20.53 -7.59
C GLU A 204 4.08 20.01 -7.68
N GLN A 205 3.86 18.72 -7.44
CA GLN A 205 2.51 18.17 -7.52
C GLN A 205 1.59 18.67 -6.41
N LEU A 206 2.13 18.98 -5.22
CA LEU A 206 1.35 19.57 -4.14
C LEU A 206 0.89 20.99 -4.49
N ASN A 207 1.77 21.83 -5.07
CA ASN A 207 1.39 23.16 -5.57
C ASN A 207 0.27 23.06 -6.61
N ARG A 208 0.41 22.15 -7.59
CA ARG A 208 -0.60 21.95 -8.63
C ARG A 208 -1.95 21.49 -8.04
N LEU A 209 -1.93 20.61 -7.04
CA LEU A 209 -3.13 20.17 -6.32
C LEU A 209 -3.78 21.30 -5.50
N ALA A 210 -2.97 22.19 -4.91
CA ALA A 210 -3.45 23.36 -4.17
C ALA A 210 -4.18 24.36 -5.06
N ALA A 211 -3.66 24.53 -6.28
CA ALA A 211 -4.15 25.52 -7.21
C ALA A 211 -5.37 25.02 -7.99
N CYS A 212 -5.46 23.71 -8.25
CA CYS A 212 -6.47 23.17 -9.15
C CYS A 212 -7.88 23.17 -8.54
N SER A 213 -8.89 23.19 -9.40
CA SER A 213 -10.28 22.90 -9.05
C SER A 213 -10.76 21.60 -9.68
N MET A 214 -11.66 20.89 -9.00
CA MET A 214 -12.23 19.63 -9.48
C MET A 214 -13.75 19.79 -9.66
N GLN A 215 -14.27 19.23 -10.75
CA GLN A 215 -15.71 19.13 -11.00
C GLN A 215 -16.06 17.66 -11.12
N ILE A 216 -16.82 17.15 -10.16
CA ILE A 216 -17.27 15.76 -10.11
C ILE A 216 -18.71 15.72 -10.61
N GLY A 217 -18.90 15.17 -11.80
CA GLY A 217 -20.21 14.89 -12.37
C GLY A 217 -20.65 13.46 -12.08
N LEU A 218 -21.89 13.31 -11.62
CA LEU A 218 -22.58 12.05 -11.45
C LEU A 218 -23.90 12.10 -12.22
N TRP A 219 -24.13 11.13 -13.09
CA TRP A 219 -25.37 11.04 -13.86
C TRP A 219 -25.95 9.63 -13.79
N ASP A 220 -27.08 9.43 -13.13
CA ASP A 220 -27.65 8.08 -12.98
C ASP A 220 -28.57 7.63 -14.12
N GLY A 221 -28.76 8.48 -15.14
CA GLY A 221 -29.72 8.27 -16.24
C GLY A 221 -31.02 9.08 -16.09
N THR A 222 -31.32 9.55 -14.87
CA THR A 222 -32.52 10.34 -14.55
C THR A 222 -32.22 11.65 -13.84
N ARG A 223 -31.18 11.67 -13.01
CA ARG A 223 -30.71 12.83 -12.26
C ARG A 223 -29.24 13.08 -12.57
N ALA A 224 -28.90 14.34 -12.75
CA ALA A 224 -27.52 14.80 -12.84
C ALA A 224 -27.20 15.57 -11.56
N SER A 225 -26.06 15.28 -10.96
CA SER A 225 -25.48 16.06 -9.88
C SER A 225 -24.05 16.41 -10.26
N THR A 226 -23.71 17.70 -10.15
CA THR A 226 -22.37 18.19 -10.41
C THR A 226 -21.87 18.90 -9.17
N LEU A 227 -20.81 18.36 -8.59
CA LEU A 227 -20.09 18.97 -7.48
C LEU A 227 -18.90 19.76 -8.04
N ASN A 228 -18.97 21.09 -7.98
CA ASN A 228 -17.94 22.00 -8.47
C ASN A 228 -17.14 22.57 -7.30
N VAL A 229 -16.04 21.93 -6.90
CA VAL A 229 -15.27 22.38 -5.73
C VAL A 229 -13.78 22.11 -5.90
N PRO A 230 -12.90 23.04 -5.51
CA PRO A 230 -11.50 22.68 -5.31
C PRO A 230 -11.41 21.62 -4.21
N PRO A 231 -10.50 20.64 -4.32
CA PRO A 231 -10.34 19.62 -3.27
C PRO A 231 -9.91 20.25 -1.94
N PHE A 232 -9.14 21.35 -2.00
CA PHE A 232 -8.63 22.10 -0.85
C PHE A 232 -9.19 23.52 -0.84
N ARG A 233 -9.72 23.95 0.31
CA ARG A 233 -10.12 25.34 0.55
C ARG A 233 -8.92 26.23 0.85
N GLN A 234 -7.97 25.69 1.63
CA GLN A 234 -6.74 26.37 1.99
C GLN A 234 -5.63 25.34 2.15
N MET A 235 -4.50 25.60 1.52
CA MET A 235 -3.30 24.79 1.66
C MET A 235 -2.08 25.72 1.56
N ASP A 236 -1.33 25.88 2.65
CA ASP A 236 -0.13 26.71 2.64
C ASP A 236 1.05 25.86 2.15
N VAL A 237 1.31 25.91 0.84
CA VAL A 237 2.31 25.02 0.19
C VAL A 237 3.68 25.65 0.01
N TRP A 238 3.77 26.98 0.14
CA TRP A 238 4.98 27.70 -0.18
C TRP A 238 6.03 27.57 0.93
N LEU A 239 6.97 26.66 0.72
CA LEU A 239 8.23 26.56 1.45
C LEU A 239 9.19 27.67 0.98
N PRO A 240 9.82 28.45 1.87
CA PRO A 240 10.99 29.25 1.52
C PRO A 240 12.10 28.32 0.99
N LEU A 241 12.60 28.60 -0.21
CA LEU A 241 13.92 28.12 -0.61
C LEU A 241 14.93 29.12 0.00
N HIS A 242 15.90 28.63 0.77
CA HIS A 242 17.09 29.31 1.33
C HIS A 242 17.05 29.74 2.81
N ASN A 243 17.71 28.90 3.62
CA ASN A 243 18.91 29.17 4.44
C ASN A 243 18.90 30.32 5.47
N HIS A 244 18.33 30.07 6.64
CA HIS A 244 18.95 30.44 7.93
C HIS A 244 18.58 29.38 8.98
N PRO A 245 19.52 28.84 9.78
CA PRO A 245 19.23 27.84 10.82
C PRO A 245 18.26 28.35 11.90
N ASP A 246 18.05 29.66 11.98
CA ASP A 246 17.20 30.33 12.98
C ASP A 246 15.84 30.81 12.44
N GLN A 247 15.51 30.54 11.17
CA GLN A 247 14.19 30.89 10.60
C GLN A 247 13.37 29.64 10.31
N GLY A 248 12.80 29.08 11.37
CA GLY A 248 11.71 28.11 11.29
C GLY A 248 10.41 28.77 10.79
N LEU A 249 10.36 29.15 9.51
CA LEU A 249 9.13 29.66 8.90
C LEU A 249 8.26 28.51 8.39
N LEU A 250 7.48 27.99 9.34
CA LEU A 250 6.16 27.38 9.29
C LEU A 250 5.72 26.80 7.93
N TRP A 251 6.07 25.53 7.72
CA TRP A 251 5.09 24.64 7.08
C TRP A 251 3.79 24.74 7.87
N SER A 252 2.69 25.12 7.23
CA SER A 252 1.39 25.00 7.89
C SER A 252 1.15 23.51 8.09
N SER A 253 1.25 23.07 9.33
CA SER A 253 0.95 21.69 9.73
C SER A 253 -0.53 21.37 9.56
N THR A 254 -1.29 22.18 8.82
CA THR A 254 -2.72 22.04 8.62
C THR A 254 -3.11 22.26 7.17
N ILE A 255 -3.85 21.32 6.61
CA ILE A 255 -4.48 21.43 5.28
C ILE A 255 -5.99 21.43 5.47
N THR A 256 -6.70 22.37 4.83
CA THR A 256 -8.16 22.46 4.95
C THR A 256 -8.82 22.08 3.64
N PHE A 257 -9.54 20.96 3.64
CA PHE A 257 -10.39 20.50 2.56
C PHE A 257 -11.59 21.42 2.37
N HIS A 258 -12.09 21.51 1.13
CA HIS A 258 -13.40 22.08 0.91
C HIS A 258 -14.46 21.20 1.57
N ARG A 259 -15.44 21.81 2.25
CA ARG A 259 -16.40 21.07 3.09
C ARG A 259 -17.17 20.02 2.29
N GLU A 260 -17.69 20.40 1.14
CA GLU A 260 -18.46 19.49 0.29
C GLU A 260 -17.60 18.36 -0.30
N PHE A 261 -16.34 18.64 -0.64
CA PHE A 261 -15.42 17.59 -1.09
C PHE A 261 -15.13 16.60 0.03
N TYR A 262 -14.88 17.10 1.25
CA TYR A 262 -14.69 16.27 2.43
C TYR A 262 -15.92 15.41 2.72
N ASP A 263 -17.12 16.00 2.72
CA ASP A 263 -18.35 15.27 2.99
C ASP A 263 -18.59 14.17 1.93
N ASN A 264 -18.29 14.46 0.64
CA ASN A 264 -18.34 13.46 -0.44
C ASN A 264 -17.26 12.37 -0.27
N LEU A 265 -16.04 12.75 0.13
CA LEU A 265 -14.95 11.83 0.42
C LEU A 265 -15.32 10.83 1.52
N ILE A 266 -15.91 11.29 2.63
CA ILE A 266 -16.30 10.39 3.73
C ILE A 266 -17.31 9.33 3.26
N GLN A 267 -18.23 9.70 2.36
CA GLN A 267 -19.23 8.78 1.80
C GLN A 267 -18.65 7.83 0.74
N HIS A 268 -17.61 8.27 0.03
CA HIS A 268 -17.06 7.59 -1.14
C HIS A 268 -15.57 7.22 -1.02
N ALA A 269 -15.10 7.04 0.21
CA ALA A 269 -13.74 6.64 0.52
C ALA A 269 -13.48 5.18 0.08
N LEU A 270 -12.63 5.01 -0.93
CA LEU A 270 -12.15 3.73 -1.40
C LEU A 270 -10.92 3.32 -0.58
N PRO A 271 -10.96 2.18 0.15
CA PRO A 271 -9.78 1.67 0.85
C PRO A 271 -8.76 1.07 -0.12
N VAL A 272 -7.47 1.31 0.16
CA VAL A 272 -6.33 0.85 -0.63
C VAL A 272 -5.22 0.36 0.31
N ASP A 273 -4.62 -0.79 0.00
CA ASP A 273 -3.41 -1.26 0.69
C ASP A 273 -2.20 -0.40 0.28
N ILE A 274 -1.65 0.36 1.23
CA ILE A 274 -0.52 1.25 0.97
C ILE A 274 0.75 0.50 0.55
N ARG A 275 0.90 -0.76 0.97
CA ARG A 275 2.04 -1.62 0.60
C ARG A 275 2.05 -1.83 -0.91
N ALA A 276 0.89 -2.15 -1.48
CA ALA A 276 0.71 -2.28 -2.93
C ALA A 276 0.85 -0.94 -3.67
N ALA A 277 0.28 0.15 -3.14
CA ALA A 277 0.44 1.47 -3.75
C ALA A 277 1.92 1.90 -3.81
N ARG A 278 2.71 1.62 -2.77
CA ARG A 278 4.16 1.85 -2.75
C ARG A 278 4.90 0.97 -3.78
N ALA A 279 4.46 -0.29 -3.97
CA ALA A 279 4.99 -1.17 -5.01
C ALA A 279 4.80 -0.62 -6.44
N PHE A 280 3.79 0.23 -6.65
CA PHE A 280 3.46 0.85 -7.93
C PHE A 280 3.73 2.35 -8.02
N ALA A 281 4.35 2.95 -7.00
CA ALA A 281 4.60 4.39 -6.91
C ALA A 281 5.41 5.03 -8.07
N GLY A 282 5.99 4.22 -8.96
CA GLY A 282 6.68 4.68 -10.16
C GLY A 282 5.82 4.74 -11.42
N SER A 283 4.55 4.33 -11.37
CA SER A 283 3.67 4.25 -12.54
C SER A 283 2.25 4.69 -12.20
N ALA A 284 1.82 5.80 -12.80
CA ALA A 284 0.49 6.35 -12.61
C ALA A 284 -0.61 5.39 -13.08
N ARG A 285 -0.42 4.74 -14.24
CA ARG A 285 -1.37 3.76 -14.77
C ARG A 285 -1.52 2.52 -13.88
N LYS A 286 -0.42 2.03 -13.27
CA LYS A 286 -0.52 0.92 -12.31
C LYS A 286 -1.26 1.30 -11.03
N LEU A 287 -1.09 2.53 -10.54
CA LEU A 287 -1.86 3.03 -9.40
C LEU A 287 -3.36 3.11 -9.73
N ASP A 288 -3.70 3.65 -10.91
CA ASP A 288 -5.10 3.69 -11.34
C ASP A 288 -5.68 2.29 -11.55
N LEU A 289 -4.89 1.36 -12.10
CA LEU A 289 -5.32 -0.04 -12.21
C LEU A 289 -5.57 -0.65 -10.82
N LEU A 290 -4.69 -0.42 -9.85
CA LEU A 290 -4.86 -0.85 -8.47
C LEU A 290 -6.17 -0.29 -7.87
N PHE A 291 -6.38 1.02 -7.98
CA PHE A 291 -7.58 1.67 -7.43
C PHE A 291 -8.84 1.18 -8.15
N TRP A 292 -8.81 1.09 -9.47
CA TRP A 292 -9.94 0.66 -10.27
C TRP A 292 -10.33 -0.78 -9.98
N VAL A 293 -9.37 -1.71 -9.93
CA VAL A 293 -9.65 -3.11 -9.59
C VAL A 293 -10.21 -3.20 -8.17
N GLY A 294 -9.62 -2.47 -7.21
CA GLY A 294 -10.14 -2.41 -5.83
C GLY A 294 -11.59 -1.92 -5.77
N TYR A 295 -11.90 -0.84 -6.49
CA TYR A 295 -13.25 -0.32 -6.61
C TYR A 295 -14.22 -1.35 -7.22
N ARG A 296 -13.86 -1.95 -8.37
CA ARG A 296 -14.73 -2.90 -9.06
C ARG A 296 -14.97 -4.13 -8.21
N LEU A 297 -13.95 -4.75 -7.65
CA LEU A 297 -14.07 -5.95 -6.84
C LEU A 297 -15.00 -5.76 -5.63
N SER A 298 -15.00 -4.56 -5.03
CA SER A 298 -15.89 -4.27 -3.90
C SER A 298 -17.39 -4.27 -4.24
N ARG A 299 -17.74 -4.23 -5.54
CA ARG A 299 -19.12 -4.13 -6.05
C ARG A 299 -19.44 -5.20 -7.11
N LEU A 300 -18.53 -6.12 -7.38
CA LEU A 300 -18.63 -7.04 -8.50
C LEU A 300 -19.38 -8.31 -8.10
N GLU A 301 -20.63 -8.44 -8.53
CA GLU A 301 -21.46 -9.62 -8.25
C GLU A 301 -21.33 -10.72 -9.32
N ARG A 302 -21.01 -10.35 -10.56
CA ARG A 302 -20.92 -11.26 -11.71
C ARG A 302 -19.62 -11.03 -12.48
N PRO A 303 -19.11 -12.02 -13.24
CA PRO A 303 -17.96 -11.83 -14.10
C PRO A 303 -18.08 -10.57 -14.98
N LEU A 304 -17.06 -9.73 -14.94
CA LEU A 304 -16.96 -8.53 -15.78
C LEU A 304 -16.04 -8.82 -16.95
N ARG A 305 -16.56 -8.63 -18.16
CA ARG A 305 -15.79 -8.64 -19.40
C ARG A 305 -15.64 -7.21 -19.92
N LEU A 306 -14.39 -6.80 -20.20
CA LEU A 306 -14.10 -5.54 -20.88
C LEU A 306 -13.33 -5.81 -22.16
N THR A 307 -13.76 -5.20 -23.26
CA THR A 307 -13.03 -5.25 -24.52
C THR A 307 -11.75 -4.42 -24.44
N TRP A 308 -10.82 -4.67 -25.35
CA TRP A 308 -9.63 -3.83 -25.48
C TRP A 308 -9.94 -2.36 -25.76
N ASP A 309 -11.03 -2.05 -26.47
CA ASP A 309 -11.45 -0.66 -26.71
C ASP A 309 -11.92 0.02 -25.42
N ASN A 310 -12.68 -0.69 -24.58
CA ASN A 310 -13.09 -0.18 -23.27
C ASN A 310 -11.87 0.11 -22.39
N LEU A 311 -10.90 -0.81 -22.36
CA LEU A 311 -9.66 -0.65 -21.61
C LEU A 311 -8.81 0.49 -22.16
N TYR A 312 -8.73 0.65 -23.49
CA TYR A 312 -7.96 1.71 -24.12
C TYR A 312 -8.56 3.09 -23.84
N LYS A 313 -9.88 3.24 -23.90
CA LYS A 313 -10.57 4.47 -23.50
C LYS A 313 -10.27 4.85 -22.05
N GLN A 314 -10.15 3.86 -21.18
CA GLN A 314 -9.93 4.09 -19.75
C GLN A 314 -8.45 4.33 -19.37
N PHE A 315 -7.54 3.49 -19.86
CA PHE A 315 -6.14 3.45 -19.42
C PHE A 315 -5.13 3.79 -20.53
N GLY A 316 -5.61 4.00 -21.75
CA GLY A 316 -4.77 4.16 -22.95
C GLY A 316 -4.53 5.61 -23.36
N SER A 317 -4.89 6.61 -22.55
CA SER A 317 -4.89 8.03 -22.95
C SER A 317 -3.53 8.60 -23.39
N GLU A 318 -2.43 7.88 -23.14
CA GLU A 318 -1.07 8.28 -23.53
C GLU A 318 -0.40 7.33 -24.50
N ASN A 319 -1.10 6.27 -24.91
CA ASN A 319 -0.59 5.31 -25.86
C ASN A 319 -0.98 5.78 -27.27
N GLY A 320 0.00 5.96 -28.15
CA GLY A 320 -0.26 6.37 -29.55
C GLY A 320 -1.03 5.34 -30.39
N SER A 321 -1.23 4.11 -29.88
CA SER A 321 -2.08 3.11 -30.53
C SER A 321 -2.63 2.09 -29.51
N ILE A 322 -3.74 1.43 -29.87
CA ILE A 322 -4.27 0.31 -29.09
C ILE A 322 -3.29 -0.87 -29.01
N ARG A 323 -2.45 -1.08 -30.03
CA ARG A 323 -1.45 -2.16 -30.05
C ARG A 323 -0.38 -1.96 -28.99
N SER A 324 0.22 -0.77 -28.90
CA SER A 324 1.21 -0.46 -27.88
C SER A 324 0.59 -0.47 -26.48
N PHE A 325 -0.65 0.03 -26.35
CA PHE A 325 -1.41 -0.09 -25.11
C PHE A 325 -1.59 -1.54 -24.66
N ARG A 326 -2.03 -2.45 -25.55
CA ARG A 326 -2.22 -3.87 -25.23
C ARG A 326 -0.94 -4.52 -24.67
N GLN A 327 0.23 -4.17 -25.21
CA GLN A 327 1.51 -4.69 -24.73
C GLN A 327 1.86 -4.17 -23.34
N GLU A 328 1.69 -2.86 -23.11
CA GLU A 328 1.99 -2.25 -21.82
C GLU A 328 0.99 -2.65 -20.73
N PHE A 329 -0.30 -2.71 -21.05
CA PHE A 329 -1.36 -3.08 -20.13
C PHE A 329 -1.23 -4.54 -19.67
N ARG A 330 -0.81 -5.45 -20.56
CA ARG A 330 -0.46 -6.83 -20.17
C ARG A 330 0.63 -6.86 -19.10
N LYS A 331 1.67 -6.05 -19.24
CA LYS A 331 2.73 -5.93 -18.22
C LYS A 331 2.19 -5.36 -16.91
N ASP A 332 1.29 -4.38 -16.98
CA ASP A 332 0.72 -3.77 -15.79
C ASP A 332 -0.20 -4.72 -15.02
N VAL A 333 -1.01 -5.51 -15.72
CA VAL A 333 -1.81 -6.58 -15.13
C VAL A 333 -0.92 -7.67 -14.55
N ALA A 334 0.10 -8.13 -15.27
CA ALA A 334 1.04 -9.14 -14.76
C ALA A 334 1.70 -8.68 -13.45
N HIS A 335 2.14 -7.43 -13.39
CA HIS A 335 2.71 -6.84 -12.17
C HIS A 335 1.68 -6.72 -11.03
N LEU A 336 0.40 -6.49 -11.34
CA LEU A 336 -0.66 -6.47 -10.32
C LEU A 336 -0.93 -7.88 -9.78
N THR A 337 -1.02 -8.88 -10.64
CA THR A 337 -1.23 -10.29 -10.25
C THR A 337 -0.01 -10.89 -9.56
N GLU A 338 1.21 -10.41 -9.84
CA GLU A 338 2.40 -10.74 -9.03
C GLU A 338 2.24 -10.28 -7.58
N VAL A 339 1.70 -9.08 -7.34
CA VAL A 339 1.51 -8.56 -5.98
C VAL A 339 0.29 -9.20 -5.30
N PHE A 340 -0.73 -9.58 -6.07
CA PHE A 340 -1.94 -10.23 -5.57
C PHE A 340 -2.22 -11.53 -6.33
N PRO A 341 -1.57 -12.66 -5.99
CA PRO A 341 -1.68 -13.90 -6.75
C PRO A 341 -3.07 -14.55 -6.73
N ARG A 342 -3.90 -14.20 -5.74
CA ARG A 342 -5.31 -14.65 -5.65
C ARG A 342 -6.27 -13.80 -6.48
N LEU A 343 -5.78 -12.72 -7.12
CA LEU A 343 -6.60 -11.86 -7.97
C LEU A 343 -7.06 -12.63 -9.22
N ARG A 344 -8.37 -12.82 -9.34
CA ARG A 344 -8.99 -13.50 -10.49
C ARG A 344 -9.20 -12.53 -11.66
N LEU A 345 -8.10 -12.11 -12.26
CA LEU A 345 -8.06 -11.22 -13.42
C LEU A 345 -7.23 -11.85 -14.54
N THR A 346 -7.84 -12.06 -15.70
CA THR A 346 -7.19 -12.64 -16.88
C THR A 346 -7.28 -11.73 -18.10
N LEU A 347 -6.34 -11.87 -19.02
CA LEU A 347 -6.31 -11.19 -20.31
C LEU A 347 -6.29 -12.20 -21.45
N ASP A 348 -7.05 -11.92 -22.50
CA ASP A 348 -7.09 -12.72 -23.73
C ASP A 348 -7.17 -11.80 -24.98
N ASP A 349 -7.43 -12.39 -26.14
CA ASP A 349 -7.52 -11.65 -27.40
C ASP A 349 -8.71 -10.68 -27.45
N GLY A 350 -9.78 -10.98 -26.72
CA GLY A 350 -10.98 -10.15 -26.62
C GLY A 350 -10.85 -9.02 -25.61
N GLY A 351 -10.00 -9.14 -24.59
CA GLY A 351 -9.77 -8.08 -23.61
C GLY A 351 -9.41 -8.60 -22.23
N MET A 352 -10.12 -8.11 -21.22
CA MET A 352 -9.91 -8.47 -19.82
C MET A 352 -11.18 -9.09 -19.23
N GLN A 353 -10.98 -10.12 -18.42
CA GLN A 353 -12.02 -10.69 -17.57
C GLN A 353 -11.62 -10.52 -16.11
N LEU A 354 -12.53 -9.97 -15.32
CA LEU A 354 -12.41 -9.86 -13.87
C LEU A 354 -13.54 -10.69 -13.25
N LEU A 355 -13.19 -11.67 -12.41
CA LEU A 355 -14.17 -12.48 -11.70
C LEU A 355 -14.45 -11.89 -10.31
N PRO A 356 -15.67 -12.05 -9.77
CA PRO A 356 -15.94 -11.78 -8.36
C PRO A 356 -14.91 -12.49 -7.47
N SER A 357 -14.56 -11.93 -6.32
CA SER A 357 -13.66 -12.55 -5.34
C SER A 357 -14.36 -12.72 -4.00
N ASP A 358 -13.98 -13.74 -3.24
CA ASP A 358 -14.40 -13.85 -1.84
C ASP A 358 -13.90 -12.61 -1.06
N PRO A 359 -14.65 -12.09 -0.07
CA PRO A 359 -14.20 -11.00 0.79
C PRO A 359 -12.76 -11.13 1.34
N LYS A 360 -12.28 -12.35 1.58
CA LYS A 360 -10.91 -12.62 2.07
C LYS A 360 -9.83 -12.46 1.00
N ASP A 361 -10.21 -12.55 -0.28
CA ASP A 361 -9.33 -12.46 -1.44
C ASP A 361 -9.46 -11.09 -2.15
N LEU A 362 -10.19 -10.15 -1.55
CA LEU A 362 -10.19 -8.75 -1.95
C LEU A 362 -8.83 -8.12 -1.64
N LEU A 363 -8.42 -7.17 -2.49
CA LEU A 363 -7.18 -6.40 -2.30
C LEU A 363 -7.16 -5.69 -0.94
N VAL A 364 -8.34 -5.26 -0.48
CA VAL A 364 -8.57 -4.83 0.89
C VAL A 364 -9.88 -5.47 1.37
N PRO A 365 -9.87 -6.22 2.48
CA PRO A 365 -11.09 -6.85 3.00
C PRO A 365 -12.10 -5.80 3.50
N PRO A 366 -13.41 -6.10 3.46
CA PRO A 366 -14.43 -5.15 3.91
C PRO A 366 -14.34 -4.91 5.42
N LYS A 367 -14.75 -3.72 5.89
CA LYS A 367 -14.75 -3.35 7.32
C LYS A 367 -15.41 -4.40 8.23
N ALA A 368 -16.49 -5.05 7.78
CA ALA A 368 -17.17 -6.10 8.55
C ALA A 368 -16.30 -7.37 8.77
N ALA A 369 -15.48 -7.74 7.79
CA ALA A 369 -14.55 -8.87 7.91
C ALA A 369 -13.38 -8.55 8.87
N LEU A 370 -12.95 -7.28 8.91
CA LEU A 370 -11.92 -6.80 9.85
C LEU A 370 -12.42 -6.76 11.31
N ALA A 371 -13.71 -6.46 11.52
CA ALA A 371 -14.33 -6.44 12.85
C ALA A 371 -14.47 -7.84 13.47
N ASN A 372 -14.89 -8.84 12.68
CA ASN A 372 -15.08 -10.22 13.17
C ASN A 372 -13.76 -10.92 13.56
N LYS A 373 -12.62 -10.57 12.92
CA LYS A 373 -11.31 -11.08 13.32
C LYS A 373 -10.83 -10.54 14.66
N ARG A 374 -11.16 -9.29 15.01
CA ARG A 374 -10.83 -8.70 16.32
C ARG A 374 -11.55 -9.39 17.47
N ALA A 375 -12.78 -9.85 17.25
CA ALA A 375 -13.53 -10.63 18.25
C ALA A 375 -12.91 -12.01 18.46
N ARG A 376 -12.44 -12.67 17.39
CA ARG A 376 -11.77 -13.99 17.47
C ARG A 376 -10.32 -13.97 17.97
N ALA A 377 -9.63 -12.83 17.89
CA ALA A 377 -8.28 -12.69 18.44
C ALA A 377 -8.27 -12.24 19.92
N ARG A 378 -9.45 -11.91 20.47
CA ARG A 378 -9.66 -11.53 21.87
C ARG A 378 -10.43 -12.58 22.68
N ALA A 379 -10.89 -13.64 22.02
CA ALA A 379 -11.47 -14.84 22.61
C ALA A 379 -10.43 -15.96 22.48
#